data_AF-A0A970JZE2-F1
#
_entry.id   AF-A0A970JZE2-F1
#
_cell.length_a   1.000
_cell.length_b   1.000
_cell.length_c   1.000
_cell.angle_alpha   90.00
_cell.angle_beta   90.00
_cell.angle_gamma   90.00
#
_symmetry.space_group_name_H-M   'P 1'
#
loop_
_entity.id
_entity.type
_entity.pdbx_description
1 polymer ?
#
loop_
_entity_poly.entity_id
_entity_poly.type
_entity_poly.pdbx_seq_one_letter_code
_entity_poly.pdbx_strand_id
1 'polypeptide(L)'
;MIYDSRLNQLARLMLQHSMQIRRGDGFSLSADMVAKPLVQAILAETARIGAFARVAWTDNEISRQQLELYHSDDEGLSAAFLDDMAQASIRRFEKLVGEIAIRAYTNDAELSQIEP
;
A
#
# COMPACT_ATOMS: atom_id res chain seq x y z
N MET A 1 15.49 8.85 -16.83
CA MET A 1 14.69 8.74 -15.58
C MET A 1 15.31 9.73 -14.61
N ILE A 2 14.56 10.72 -14.11
CA ILE A 2 15.10 11.77 -13.23
C ILE A 2 15.49 11.12 -11.90
N TYR A 3 16.76 11.26 -11.49
CA TYR A 3 17.31 10.68 -10.27
C TYR A 3 17.11 11.66 -9.11
N ASP A 4 16.15 11.38 -8.21
CA ASP A 4 15.96 12.16 -6.99
C ASP A 4 16.61 11.45 -5.79
N SER A 5 17.69 12.04 -5.27
CA SER A 5 18.45 11.48 -4.15
C SER A 5 17.64 11.42 -2.84
N ARG A 6 16.64 12.29 -2.69
CA ARG A 6 15.80 12.36 -1.47
C ARG A 6 14.90 11.13 -1.35
N LEU A 7 14.34 10.68 -2.47
CA LEU A 7 13.52 9.46 -2.50
C LEU A 7 14.35 8.21 -2.16
N ASN A 8 15.58 8.14 -2.65
CA ASN A 8 16.50 7.05 -2.32
C ASN A 8 16.93 7.06 -0.84
N GLN A 9 17.09 8.24 -0.25
CA GLN A 9 17.40 8.37 1.18
C GLN A 9 16.19 7.97 2.03
N LEU A 10 14.98 8.39 1.65
CA LEU A 10 13.74 8.01 2.32
C LEU A 10 13.50 6.50 2.24
N ALA A 11 13.64 5.89 1.06
CA ALA A 11 13.51 4.45 0.88
C ALA A 11 14.47 3.66 1.79
N ARG A 12 15.73 4.11 1.88
CA ARG A 12 16.72 3.53 2.82
C ARG A 12 16.28 3.66 4.26
N LEU A 13 15.78 4.83 4.66
CA LEU A 13 15.31 5.08 6.02
C LEU A 13 14.15 4.15 6.38
N MET A 14 13.14 4.06 5.51
CA MET A 14 11.97 3.21 5.73
C MET A 14 12.36 1.73 5.87
N LEU A 15 13.20 1.22 4.97
CA LEU A 15 13.54 -0.21 4.97
C LEU A 15 14.53 -0.57 6.08
N GLN A 16 15.59 0.22 6.28
CA GLN A 16 16.67 -0.15 7.19
C GLN A 16 16.44 0.30 8.64
N HIS A 17 15.86 1.49 8.84
CA HIS A 17 15.68 2.04 10.18
C HIS A 17 14.29 1.76 10.74
N SER A 18 13.23 2.01 9.96
CA SER A 18 11.85 1.83 10.44
C SER A 18 11.45 0.36 10.49
N MET A 19 11.60 -0.36 9.37
CA MET A 19 11.20 -1.77 9.28
C MET A 19 12.33 -2.76 9.62
N GLN A 20 13.58 -2.31 9.58
CA GLN A 20 14.76 -3.14 9.83
C GLN A 20 14.82 -4.40 8.94
N ILE A 21 14.41 -4.25 7.67
CA ILE A 21 14.35 -5.31 6.66
C ILE A 21 15.72 -5.94 6.46
N ARG A 22 15.73 -7.27 6.45
CA ARG A 22 16.91 -8.12 6.23
C ARG A 22 16.75 -8.92 4.95
N ARG A 23 17.87 -9.48 4.48
CA ARG A 23 17.87 -10.40 3.35
C ARG A 23 16.91 -11.57 3.62
N GLY A 24 16.05 -11.88 2.66
CA GLY A 24 15.06 -12.94 2.76
C GLY A 24 13.71 -12.52 3.36
N ASP A 25 13.62 -11.36 4.00
CA ASP A 25 12.35 -10.87 4.53
C ASP A 25 11.39 -10.49 3.39
N GLY A 26 10.10 -10.72 3.62
CA GLY A 26 9.03 -10.27 2.73
C GLY A 26 8.18 -9.20 3.41
N PHE A 27 7.81 -8.14 2.69
CA PHE A 27 6.88 -7.12 3.19
C PHE A 27 5.82 -6.72 2.16
N SER A 28 4.74 -6.11 2.64
CA SER A 28 3.69 -5.52 1.79
C SER A 28 3.91 -4.03 1.58
N LEU A 29 3.65 -3.54 0.38
CA LEU A 29 3.66 -2.12 0.04
C LEU A 29 2.34 -1.76 -0.63
N SER A 30 1.49 -0.98 0.04
CA SER A 30 0.31 -0.37 -0.57
C SER A 30 0.61 1.09 -0.93
N ALA A 31 0.24 1.54 -2.12
CA ALA A 31 0.56 2.89 -2.56
C ALA A 31 -0.42 3.42 -3.61
N ASP A 32 -0.69 4.73 -3.58
CA ASP A 32 -1.35 5.43 -4.68
C ASP A 32 -0.41 5.59 -5.89
N MET A 33 -0.95 5.61 -7.10
CA MET A 33 -0.16 5.65 -8.34
C MET A 33 0.77 6.87 -8.43
N VAL A 34 0.38 8.00 -7.83
CA VAL A 34 1.19 9.22 -7.77
C VAL A 34 2.50 9.04 -7.00
N ALA A 35 2.55 8.07 -6.07
CA ALA A 35 3.75 7.74 -5.31
C ALA A 35 4.73 6.82 -6.06
N LYS A 36 4.46 6.52 -7.33
CA LYS A 36 5.30 5.64 -8.16
C LYS A 36 6.81 5.92 -8.07
N PRO A 37 7.30 7.17 -8.08
CA PRO A 37 8.74 7.43 -7.93
C PRO A 37 9.32 6.90 -6.62
N LEU A 38 8.60 7.07 -5.49
CA LEU A 38 9.03 6.56 -4.19
C LEU A 38 8.95 5.02 -4.14
N VAL A 39 7.90 4.43 -4.70
CA VAL A 39 7.78 2.96 -4.81
C VAL A 39 8.95 2.36 -5.60
N GLN A 40 9.35 2.99 -6.69
CA GLN A 40 10.52 2.54 -7.46
C GLN A 40 11.82 2.63 -6.66
N ALA A 41 12.02 3.69 -5.88
CA ALA A 41 13.17 3.82 -4.98
C ALA A 41 13.16 2.73 -3.88
N ILE A 42 12.00 2.42 -3.30
CA ILE A 42 11.82 1.33 -2.34
C ILE A 42 12.17 -0.01 -2.97
N LEU A 43 11.63 -0.33 -4.15
CA LEU A 43 11.91 -1.59 -4.84
C LEU A 43 13.39 -1.76 -5.21
N ALA A 44 14.06 -0.68 -5.63
CA ALA A 44 15.48 -0.70 -5.93
C ALA A 44 16.32 -1.02 -4.67
N GLU A 45 15.98 -0.41 -3.53
CA GLU A 45 16.66 -0.67 -2.26
C GLU A 45 16.34 -2.07 -1.71
N THR A 46 15.09 -2.53 -1.83
CA THR A 46 14.68 -3.90 -1.49
C THR A 46 15.51 -4.94 -2.26
N ALA A 47 15.66 -4.75 -3.57
CA ALA A 47 16.49 -5.62 -4.41
C ALA A 47 17.96 -5.61 -3.97
N ARG A 48 18.48 -4.45 -3.57
CA ARG A 48 19.86 -4.31 -3.04
C ARG A 48 20.06 -5.08 -1.73
N ILE A 49 19.06 -5.12 -0.86
CA ILE A 49 19.09 -5.88 0.41
C ILE A 49 18.95 -7.40 0.16
N GLY A 50 18.31 -7.79 -0.94
CA GLY A 50 17.93 -9.18 -1.20
C GLY A 50 16.68 -9.60 -0.42
N ALA A 51 15.76 -8.65 -0.21
CA ALA A 51 14.45 -8.86 0.39
C ALA A 51 13.37 -8.93 -0.70
N PHE A 52 12.12 -9.16 -0.31
CA PHE A 52 10.97 -9.28 -1.19
C PHE A 52 9.89 -8.25 -0.84
N ALA A 53 9.30 -7.66 -1.87
CA ALA A 53 8.18 -6.72 -1.70
C ALA A 53 7.00 -7.17 -2.56
N ARG A 54 5.80 -7.14 -1.97
CA ARG A 54 4.54 -7.27 -2.71
C ARG A 54 3.90 -5.89 -2.82
N VAL A 55 3.78 -5.37 -4.05
CA VAL A 55 3.17 -4.06 -4.30
C VAL A 55 1.68 -4.22 -4.61
N ALA A 56 0.84 -3.43 -3.95
CA ALA A 56 -0.57 -3.26 -4.24
C ALA A 56 -0.84 -1.78 -4.54
N TRP A 57 -1.32 -1.48 -5.73
CA TRP A 57 -1.74 -0.12 -6.08
C TRP A 57 -3.14 0.16 -5.56
N THR A 58 -3.32 1.34 -4.99
CA THR A 58 -4.61 1.83 -4.51
C THR A 58 -5.10 2.96 -5.40
N ASP A 59 -6.42 3.03 -5.52
CA ASP A 59 -7.14 4.12 -6.12
C ASP A 59 -8.40 4.36 -5.27
N ASN A 60 -8.58 5.59 -4.80
CA ASN A 60 -9.68 5.93 -3.89
C ASN A 60 -11.04 5.83 -4.57
N GLU A 61 -11.16 6.22 -5.83
CA GLU A 61 -12.44 6.19 -6.55
C GLU A 61 -12.86 4.75 -6.81
N ILE A 62 -11.93 3.90 -7.23
CA ILE A 62 -12.19 2.46 -7.39
C ILE A 62 -12.53 1.82 -6.04
N SER A 63 -11.83 2.19 -4.98
CA SER A 63 -12.12 1.67 -3.63
C SER A 63 -13.53 2.09 -3.16
N ARG A 64 -13.95 3.32 -3.46
CA ARG A 64 -15.29 3.83 -3.18
C ARG A 64 -16.35 3.04 -3.95
N GLN A 65 -16.17 2.86 -5.25
CA GLN A 65 -17.07 2.06 -6.10
C GLN A 65 -17.16 0.60 -5.64
N GLN A 66 -16.04 0.03 -5.17
CA GLN A 66 -16.04 -1.33 -4.64
C GLN A 66 -16.90 -1.47 -3.38
N LEU A 67 -16.94 -0.45 -2.52
CA LEU A 67 -17.82 -0.46 -1.33
C LEU A 67 -19.30 -0.44 -1.71
N GLU A 68 -19.67 0.16 -2.84
CA GLU A 68 -21.05 0.20 -3.35
C GLU A 68 -21.55 -1.15 -3.83
N LEU A 69 -20.67 -2.14 -4.02
CA LEU A 69 -21.03 -3.50 -4.42
C LEU A 69 -21.56 -4.35 -3.25
N TYR A 70 -21.42 -3.87 -2.01
CA TYR A 70 -21.81 -4.62 -0.82
C TYR A 70 -23.16 -4.14 -0.31
N HIS A 71 -24.04 -5.09 -0.02
CA HIS A 71 -25.40 -4.85 0.39
C HIS A 71 -25.73 -5.62 1.67
N SER A 72 -26.46 -4.99 2.59
CA SER A 72 -26.87 -5.65 3.85
C SER A 72 -28.12 -6.51 3.68
N ASP A 73 -28.85 -6.33 2.58
CA ASP A 73 -30.13 -6.98 2.26
C ASP A 73 -30.00 -8.09 1.20
N ASP A 74 -28.79 -8.64 1.01
CA ASP A 74 -28.49 -9.66 0.00
C ASP A 74 -28.43 -11.10 0.56
N GLU A 75 -29.23 -11.38 1.60
CA GLU A 75 -29.28 -12.68 2.27
C GLU A 75 -27.92 -13.17 2.82
N GLY A 76 -26.99 -12.24 3.07
CA GLY A 76 -25.67 -12.53 3.66
C GLY A 76 -24.58 -12.87 2.65
N LEU A 77 -24.83 -12.70 1.35
CA LEU A 77 -23.83 -12.94 0.29
C LEU A 77 -22.63 -11.99 0.44
N SER A 78 -22.88 -10.69 0.69
CA SER A 78 -21.82 -9.71 0.94
C SER A 78 -21.02 -10.07 2.18
N ALA A 79 -21.67 -10.53 3.26
CA ALA A 79 -20.98 -10.94 4.47
C ALA A 79 -20.06 -12.14 4.23
N ALA A 80 -20.53 -13.17 3.51
CA ALA A 80 -19.73 -14.33 3.17
C ALA A 80 -18.52 -13.97 2.27
N PHE A 81 -18.73 -13.09 1.29
CA PHE A 81 -17.66 -12.61 0.43
C PHE A 81 -16.60 -11.81 1.20
N LEU A 82 -17.03 -10.90 2.08
CA LEU A 82 -16.13 -10.10 2.93
C LEU A 82 -15.34 -10.98 3.91
N ASP A 83 -15.94 -12.05 4.44
CA ASP A 83 -15.23 -13.01 5.29
C ASP A 83 -14.13 -13.75 4.51
N ASP A 84 -14.41 -14.29 3.31
CA ASP A 84 -13.37 -14.92 2.49
C ASP A 84 -12.24 -13.94 2.14
N MET A 85 -12.58 -12.69 1.79
CA MET A 85 -11.60 -11.64 1.57
C MET A 85 -10.72 -11.38 2.81
N ALA A 86 -11.32 -11.35 4.01
CA ALA A 86 -10.59 -11.18 5.26
C ALA A 86 -9.64 -12.36 5.51
N GLN A 87 -10.09 -13.59 5.30
CA GLN A 87 -9.25 -14.79 5.43
C GLN A 87 -8.11 -14.81 4.42
N ALA A 88 -8.36 -14.39 3.18
CA ALA A 88 -7.32 -14.22 2.17
C ALA A 88 -6.29 -13.17 2.59
N SER A 89 -6.72 -12.07 3.20
CA SER A 89 -5.83 -11.03 3.74
C SER A 89 -4.96 -11.56 4.90
N ILE A 90 -5.54 -12.32 5.84
CA ILE A 90 -4.79 -12.94 6.94
C ILE A 90 -3.68 -13.84 6.41
N ARG A 91 -4.03 -14.78 5.51
CA ARG A 91 -3.05 -15.71 4.90
C ARG A 91 -1.92 -14.95 4.19
N ARG A 92 -2.25 -13.85 3.55
CA ARG A 92 -1.31 -13.01 2.81
C ARG A 92 -0.29 -12.32 3.71
N PHE A 93 -0.67 -11.90 4.92
CA PHE A 93 0.23 -11.22 5.84
C PHE A 93 0.97 -12.16 6.80
N GLU A 94 0.54 -13.41 6.92
CA GLU A 94 1.06 -14.38 7.90
C GLU A 94 2.59 -14.54 7.87
N LYS A 95 3.21 -14.40 6.69
CA LYS A 95 4.67 -14.57 6.50
C LYS A 95 5.40 -13.25 6.22
N LEU A 96 4.70 -12.11 6.25
CA LEU A 96 5.30 -10.81 5.97
C LEU A 96 5.77 -10.16 7.28
N VAL A 97 6.91 -9.47 7.23
CA VAL A 97 7.50 -8.80 8.40
C VAL A 97 6.85 -7.44 8.67
N GLY A 98 6.01 -6.95 7.76
CA GLY A 98 5.24 -5.72 7.95
C GLY A 98 4.63 -5.18 6.66
N GLU A 99 4.06 -3.99 6.79
CA GLU A 99 3.44 -3.23 5.70
C GLU A 99 3.94 -1.78 5.69
N ILE A 100 4.20 -1.27 4.48
CA ILE A 100 4.33 0.15 4.21
C ILE A 100 3.07 0.59 3.46
N ALA A 101 2.40 1.62 3.95
CA ALA A 101 1.27 2.26 3.27
C ALA A 101 1.64 3.70 2.88
N ILE A 102 1.69 3.99 1.58
CA ILE A 102 1.93 5.33 1.04
C ILE A 102 0.60 5.88 0.52
N ARG A 103 0.00 6.79 1.30
CA ARG A 103 -1.24 7.47 0.92
C ARG A 103 -0.92 8.86 0.43
N ALA A 104 -1.28 9.15 -0.80
CA ALA A 104 -0.99 10.39 -1.50
C ALA A 104 -2.19 10.77 -2.38
N TYR A 105 -3.40 10.65 -1.81
CA TYR A 105 -4.61 11.10 -2.47
C TYR A 105 -4.76 12.61 -2.38
N THR A 106 -5.32 13.22 -3.42
CA THR A 106 -5.77 14.60 -3.38
C THR A 106 -6.93 14.66 -2.39
N ASN A 107 -6.71 15.32 -1.26
CA ASN A 107 -7.75 15.51 -0.24
C ASN A 107 -8.62 16.72 -0.61
N ASP A 108 -9.30 16.63 -1.75
CA ASP A 108 -10.18 17.69 -2.24
C ASP A 108 -11.40 17.88 -1.32
N ALA A 109 -11.78 16.84 -0.56
CA ALA A 109 -12.92 16.90 0.35
C ALA A 109 -12.65 17.75 1.59
N GLU A 110 -11.50 17.60 2.27
CA GLU A 110 -11.21 18.38 3.49
C GLU A 110 -10.80 19.83 3.21
N LEU A 111 -10.30 20.14 2.01
CA LEU A 111 -9.90 21.50 1.61
C LEU A 111 -10.92 22.22 0.74
N SER A 112 -12.03 21.57 0.34
CA SER A 112 -13.09 22.18 -0.48
C SER A 112 -13.73 23.43 0.15
N GLN A 113 -13.57 23.62 1.46
CA GLN A 113 -14.12 24.75 2.21
C GLN A 113 -13.08 25.77 2.66
N ILE A 114 -11.81 25.61 2.28
CA ILE A 114 -10.75 26.58 2.61
C ILE A 114 -10.43 27.37 1.35
N GLU A 115 -10.74 28.67 1.35
CA GLU A 115 -10.30 29.57 0.29
C GLU A 115 -8.76 29.63 0.22
N PRO A 116 -8.17 29.78 -0.99
CA PRO A 116 -6.72 29.70 -1.22
C PRO A 116 -5.87 30.74 -0.48
#